data_AF-A0A7D5S3F2-F1
#
_entry.id   AF-A0A7D5S3F2-F1
#
_cell.length_a   1.000
_cell.length_b   1.000
_cell.length_c   1.000
_cell.angle_alpha   90.00
_cell.angle_beta   90.00
_cell.angle_gamma   90.00
#
_symmetry.space_group_name_H-M   'P 1'
#
loop_
_entity.id
_entity.type
_entity.pdbx_description
1 polymer ?
#
loop_
_entity_poly.entity_id
_entity_poly.type
_entity_poly.pdbx_seq_one_letter_code
_entity_poly.pdbx_strand_id
1 'polypeptide(L)'
;MALAFGGFTTVGLYGGMHVIPSWLIVQQALRPRSTSPDGYQTAGYVLTFVTLLVAFVLVVTTMAGRGDGIEAGIRELLDSVARTAAPALDDSQRMLLVEEVTPLFLGFSAVTWIVMLVVNAVLAQRLLSNRGMSRRPTPRWSELRIPDWFDYVLVSGAVAALSLGGDYGFVARNAIIVLLTPYFFVGLAVVHQMARRTSMPAMMLTVFYMMLLVFFVVAAVLVAALDIAEQWVGVRRRMLPGSRSGTN
;
A
#
# COMPACT_ATOMS: atom_id res chain seq x y z
N MET A 1 -4.22 9.65 26.16
CA MET A 1 -2.81 9.18 26.03
C MET A 1 -1.97 10.03 25.07
N ALA A 2 -2.49 10.53 23.95
CA ALA A 2 -1.72 11.39 23.01
C ALA A 2 -1.26 12.75 23.57
N LEU A 3 -2.01 13.35 24.50
CA LEU A 3 -1.61 14.59 25.19
C LEU A 3 -0.40 14.42 26.13
N ALA A 4 -0.08 13.19 26.54
CA ALA A 4 0.99 12.95 27.51
C ALA A 4 2.40 12.87 26.88
N PHE A 5 2.51 12.71 25.55
CA PHE A 5 3.80 12.43 24.90
C PHE A 5 4.12 13.27 23.65
N GLY A 6 3.16 13.99 23.04
CA GLY A 6 3.37 14.62 21.73
C GLY A 6 3.18 16.14 21.63
N GLY A 7 2.64 16.82 22.64
CA GLY A 7 2.28 18.24 22.53
C GLY A 7 1.13 18.52 21.53
N PHE A 8 0.64 19.75 21.50
CA PHE A 8 -0.52 20.16 20.68
C PHE A 8 -0.28 19.97 19.17
N THR A 9 0.95 20.14 18.71
CA THR A 9 1.33 19.96 17.29
C THR A 9 1.13 18.52 16.83
N THR A 10 1.56 17.53 17.62
CA THR A 10 1.43 16.11 17.27
C THR A 10 -0.02 15.64 17.36
N VAL A 11 -0.79 16.16 18.32
CA VAL A 11 -2.24 15.94 18.41
C VAL A 11 -2.96 16.53 17.19
N GLY A 12 -2.58 17.73 16.75
CA GLY A 12 -3.13 18.37 15.56
C GLY A 12 -2.82 17.60 14.27
N LEU A 13 -1.57 17.16 14.09
CA LEU A 13 -1.14 16.39 12.93
C LEU A 13 -1.83 15.01 12.88
N TYR A 14 -1.81 14.28 13.99
CA TYR A 14 -2.47 12.97 14.09
C TYR A 14 -3.99 13.09 13.90
N GLY A 15 -4.60 14.10 14.55
CA GLY A 15 -6.01 14.42 14.40
C GLY A 15 -6.36 14.74 12.95
N GLY A 16 -5.62 15.63 12.30
CA GLY A 16 -5.82 15.98 10.90
C GLY A 16 -5.69 14.77 9.97
N MET A 17 -4.64 13.97 10.15
CA MET A 17 -4.36 12.79 9.34
C MET A 17 -5.49 11.75 9.41
N HIS A 18 -6.17 11.59 10.55
CA HIS A 18 -7.24 10.60 10.67
C HIS A 18 -8.66 11.17 10.51
N VAL A 19 -8.92 12.38 10.98
CA VAL A 19 -10.23 13.03 10.92
C VAL A 19 -10.58 13.45 9.50
N ILE A 20 -9.62 14.01 8.74
CA ILE A 20 -9.87 14.50 7.38
C ILE A 20 -10.30 13.35 6.45
N PRO A 21 -9.57 12.22 6.36
CA PRO A 21 -10.03 11.11 5.53
C PRO A 21 -11.37 10.54 5.98
N SER A 22 -11.60 10.44 7.29
CA SER A 22 -12.88 9.93 7.83
C SER A 22 -14.05 10.82 7.44
N TRP A 23 -13.89 12.13 7.57
CA TRP A 23 -14.91 13.11 7.16
C TRP A 23 -15.16 13.07 5.65
N LEU A 24 -14.10 13.00 4.83
CA LEU A 24 -14.21 12.90 3.38
C LEU A 24 -14.89 11.59 2.94
N ILE A 25 -14.56 10.47 3.57
CA ILE A 25 -15.20 9.16 3.31
C ILE A 25 -16.69 9.24 3.58
N VAL A 26 -17.09 9.79 4.74
CA VAL A 26 -18.50 9.96 5.10
C VAL A 26 -19.20 10.89 4.11
N GLN A 27 -18.58 12.01 3.75
CA GLN A 27 -19.14 12.94 2.78
C GLN A 27 -19.37 12.26 1.43
N GLN A 28 -18.37 11.53 0.91
CA GLN A 28 -18.50 10.81 -0.37
C GLN A 28 -19.53 9.68 -0.28
N ALA A 29 -19.55 8.93 0.82
CA ALA A 29 -20.46 7.81 1.01
C ALA A 29 -21.93 8.24 1.11
N LEU A 30 -22.21 9.46 1.59
CA LEU A 30 -23.54 10.05 1.72
C LEU A 30 -23.95 10.92 0.52
N ARG A 31 -23.06 11.14 -0.47
CA ARG A 31 -23.43 11.88 -1.67
C ARG A 31 -24.53 11.14 -2.44
N PRO A 32 -25.65 11.82 -2.75
CA PRO A 32 -26.71 11.23 -3.57
C PRO A 32 -26.19 10.86 -4.95
N ARG A 33 -26.68 9.74 -5.49
CA ARG A 33 -26.43 9.30 -6.86
C ARG A 33 -27.67 8.62 -7.42
N SER A 34 -28.35 9.31 -8.32
CA SER A 34 -29.60 8.83 -8.95
C SER A 34 -29.41 7.54 -9.76
N THR A 35 -28.20 7.29 -10.28
CA THR A 35 -27.89 6.09 -11.06
C THR A 35 -27.61 4.86 -10.20
N SER A 36 -27.62 4.98 -8.87
CA SER A 36 -27.33 3.89 -7.94
C SER A 36 -28.63 3.33 -7.36
N PRO A 37 -28.80 2.00 -7.26
CA PRO A 37 -30.01 1.40 -6.68
C PRO A 37 -30.33 1.89 -5.26
N ASP A 38 -29.29 2.17 -4.48
CA ASP A 38 -29.42 2.64 -3.09
C ASP A 38 -29.58 4.16 -2.99
N GLY A 39 -29.57 4.90 -4.11
CA GLY A 39 -29.62 6.37 -4.14
C GLY A 39 -28.36 7.08 -3.67
N TYR A 40 -27.30 6.34 -3.31
CA TYR A 40 -26.02 6.87 -2.82
C TYR A 40 -24.84 6.42 -3.69
N GLN A 41 -23.70 7.12 -3.59
CA GLN A 41 -22.43 6.69 -4.23
C GLN A 41 -22.09 5.23 -3.92
N THR A 42 -21.63 4.49 -4.94
CA THR A 42 -21.27 3.07 -4.78
C THR A 42 -20.03 2.91 -3.91
N ALA A 43 -19.90 1.77 -3.22
CA ALA A 43 -18.71 1.49 -2.41
C ALA A 43 -17.41 1.52 -3.24
N GLY A 44 -17.46 1.09 -4.51
CA GLY A 44 -16.31 1.13 -5.39
C GLY A 44 -15.90 2.56 -5.77
N TYR A 45 -16.85 3.47 -5.95
CA TYR A 45 -16.52 4.88 -6.17
C TYR A 45 -15.86 5.51 -4.93
N VAL A 46 -16.38 5.22 -3.74
CA VAL A 46 -15.79 5.71 -2.48
C VAL A 46 -14.38 5.14 -2.28
N LEU A 47 -14.17 3.86 -2.56
CA LEU A 47 -12.86 3.21 -2.51
C LEU A 47 -11.88 3.85 -3.49
N THR A 48 -12.28 4.06 -4.75
CA THR A 48 -11.48 4.77 -5.74
C THR A 48 -11.09 6.18 -5.27
N PHE A 49 -12.04 6.92 -4.71
CA PHE A 49 -11.75 8.26 -4.16
C PHE A 49 -10.73 8.21 -3.02
N VAL A 50 -10.87 7.28 -2.07
CA VAL A 50 -9.92 7.10 -0.96
C VAL A 50 -8.54 6.72 -1.49
N THR A 51 -8.47 5.82 -2.46
CA THR A 51 -7.20 5.44 -3.10
C THR A 51 -6.52 6.64 -3.74
N LEU A 52 -7.25 7.47 -4.48
CA LEU A 52 -6.67 8.69 -5.06
C LEU A 52 -6.24 9.71 -4.01
N LEU A 53 -7.01 9.88 -2.94
CA LEU A 53 -6.63 10.74 -1.82
C LEU A 53 -5.32 10.28 -1.19
N VAL A 54 -5.19 8.98 -0.90
CA VAL A 54 -3.98 8.42 -0.29
C VAL A 54 -2.80 8.47 -1.27
N ALA A 55 -3.00 8.19 -2.55
CA ALA A 55 -1.96 8.34 -3.57
C ALA A 55 -1.50 9.79 -3.69
N PHE A 56 -2.43 10.75 -3.68
CA PHE A 56 -2.12 12.18 -3.67
C PHE A 56 -1.32 12.57 -2.42
N VAL A 57 -1.74 12.14 -1.24
CA VAL A 57 -1.01 12.40 0.01
C VAL A 57 0.40 11.81 -0.08
N LEU A 58 0.55 10.56 -0.52
CA LEU A 58 1.87 9.93 -0.71
C LEU A 58 2.74 10.77 -1.64
N VAL A 59 2.25 11.16 -2.82
CA VAL A 59 3.04 11.94 -3.79
C VAL A 59 3.42 13.30 -3.21
N VAL A 60 2.48 14.02 -2.59
CA VAL A 60 2.74 15.37 -2.07
C VAL A 60 3.70 15.33 -0.88
N THR A 61 3.51 14.42 0.08
CA THR A 61 4.36 14.38 1.28
C THR A 61 5.77 13.92 0.95
N THR A 62 5.92 12.97 0.03
CA THR A 62 7.24 12.49 -0.41
C THR A 62 7.98 13.57 -1.19
N MET A 63 7.31 14.24 -2.12
CA MET A 63 7.90 15.34 -2.91
C MET A 63 8.16 16.61 -2.09
N ALA A 64 7.45 16.80 -0.97
CA ALA A 64 7.72 17.88 -0.03
C ALA A 64 8.97 17.62 0.84
N GLY A 65 9.44 16.38 0.91
CA GLY A 65 10.69 16.02 1.58
C GLY A 65 11.88 16.71 0.93
N ARG A 66 12.78 17.28 1.75
CA ARG A 66 14.04 17.89 1.29
C ARG A 66 15.21 17.04 1.76
N GLY A 67 16.20 16.81 0.90
CA GLY A 67 17.42 16.08 1.25
C GLY A 67 18.11 15.47 0.03
N ASP A 68 19.00 14.51 0.29
CA ASP A 68 19.88 13.82 -0.68
C ASP A 68 19.15 12.83 -1.62
N GLY A 69 17.83 12.68 -1.44
CA GLY A 69 16.95 11.84 -2.25
C GLY A 69 15.89 11.15 -1.40
N ILE A 70 14.67 11.00 -1.93
CA ILE A 70 13.54 10.40 -1.20
C ILE A 70 13.86 8.94 -0.85
N GLU A 71 14.36 8.18 -1.82
CA GLU A 71 14.70 6.76 -1.62
C GLU A 71 15.81 6.57 -0.59
N ALA A 72 16.85 7.43 -0.63
CA ALA A 72 17.94 7.38 0.33
C ALA A 72 17.48 7.67 1.77
N GLY A 73 16.60 8.66 1.95
CA GLY A 73 16.04 8.96 3.28
C GLY A 73 15.18 7.83 3.83
N ILE A 74 14.41 7.14 2.98
CA ILE A 74 13.66 5.94 3.40
C ILE A 74 14.60 4.79 3.78
N ARG A 75 15.69 4.60 3.01
CA ARG A 75 16.72 3.59 3.32
C ARG A 75 17.34 3.83 4.69
N GLU A 76 17.71 5.07 5.01
CA GLU A 76 18.29 5.44 6.30
C GLU A 76 17.29 5.22 7.45
N LEU A 77 16.04 5.63 7.27
CA LEU A 77 14.98 5.39 8.25
C LEU A 77 14.81 3.89 8.53
N LEU A 78 14.75 3.08 7.48
CA LEU A 78 14.60 1.63 7.59
C LEU A 78 15.81 0.97 8.25
N ASP A 79 17.04 1.41 7.96
CA ASP A 79 18.23 0.92 8.65
C ASP A 79 18.17 1.23 10.16
N SER A 80 17.80 2.45 10.53
CA SER A 80 17.62 2.83 11.94
C SER A 80 16.57 1.97 12.64
N VAL A 81 15.44 1.70 11.99
CA VAL A 81 14.39 0.83 12.54
C VAL A 81 14.88 -0.61 12.63
N ALA A 82 15.55 -1.13 11.61
CA ALA A 82 16.02 -2.52 11.58
C ALA A 82 17.08 -2.80 12.64
N ARG A 83 17.97 -1.84 12.94
CA ARG A 83 18.93 -1.92 14.07
C ARG A 83 18.23 -2.08 15.41
N THR A 84 17.06 -1.47 15.57
CA THR A 84 16.30 -1.46 16.82
C THR A 84 15.37 -2.68 16.92
N ALA A 85 14.66 -2.99 15.84
CA ALA A 85 13.60 -4.01 15.81
C ALA A 85 14.13 -5.43 15.55
N ALA A 86 15.26 -5.56 14.87
CA ALA A 86 15.88 -6.84 14.54
C ALA A 86 17.37 -6.87 14.95
N PRO A 87 17.68 -6.71 16.25
CA PRO A 87 19.06 -6.68 16.74
C PRO A 87 19.79 -8.01 16.56
N ALA A 88 19.05 -9.11 16.35
CA ALA A 88 19.59 -10.45 16.12
C ALA A 88 20.13 -10.68 14.70
N LEU A 89 19.76 -9.84 13.72
CA LEU A 89 20.30 -9.93 12.37
C LEU A 89 21.72 -9.35 12.34
N ASP A 90 22.62 -10.02 11.62
CA ASP A 90 23.93 -9.45 11.33
C ASP A 90 23.82 -8.25 10.37
N ASP A 91 24.90 -7.49 10.23
CA ASP A 91 24.88 -6.27 9.41
C ASP A 91 24.62 -6.56 7.92
N SER A 92 25.01 -7.74 7.42
CA SER A 92 24.80 -8.12 6.02
C SER A 92 23.35 -8.48 5.72
N GLN A 93 22.71 -9.23 6.63
CA GLN A 93 21.30 -9.58 6.59
C GLN A 93 20.42 -8.34 6.74
N ARG A 94 20.82 -7.41 7.62
CA ARG A 94 20.10 -6.14 7.81
C ARG A 94 20.15 -5.28 6.54
N MET A 95 21.32 -5.17 5.91
CA MET A 95 21.48 -4.42 4.68
C MET A 95 20.61 -4.99 3.56
N LEU A 96 20.63 -6.31 3.37
CA LEU A 96 19.78 -7.00 2.39
C LEU A 96 18.29 -6.74 2.65
N LEU A 97 17.84 -6.90 3.91
CA LEU A 97 16.46 -6.61 4.29
C LEU A 97 16.04 -5.17 3.96
N VAL A 98 16.91 -4.19 4.27
CA VAL A 98 16.63 -2.78 4.00
C VAL A 98 16.57 -2.51 2.50
N GLU A 99 17.47 -3.09 1.70
CA GLU A 99 17.48 -2.95 0.25
C GLU A 99 16.24 -3.55 -0.41
N GLU A 100 15.73 -4.69 0.07
CA GLU A 100 14.51 -5.31 -0.45
C GLU A 100 13.23 -4.54 -0.08
N VAL A 101 13.17 -3.99 1.13
CA VAL A 101 11.97 -3.33 1.66
C VAL A 101 11.83 -1.90 1.14
N THR A 102 12.95 -1.17 0.99
CA THR A 102 12.97 0.25 0.63
C THR A 102 12.11 0.58 -0.61
N PRO A 103 12.21 -0.15 -1.75
CA PRO A 103 11.47 0.18 -2.97
C PRO A 103 9.95 0.13 -2.82
N LEU A 104 9.44 -0.67 -1.88
CA LEU A 104 8.01 -0.96 -1.73
C LEU A 104 7.39 -0.31 -0.49
N PHE A 105 8.23 0.22 0.40
CA PHE A 105 7.85 0.65 1.75
C PHE A 105 6.71 1.67 1.75
N LEU A 106 6.82 2.73 0.94
CA LEU A 106 5.83 3.81 0.92
C LEU A 106 4.48 3.34 0.36
N GLY A 107 4.52 2.54 -0.70
CA GLY A 107 3.36 1.95 -1.33
C GLY A 107 2.61 1.05 -0.34
N PHE A 108 3.30 0.10 0.30
CA PHE A 108 2.69 -0.78 1.30
C PHE A 108 2.18 -0.04 2.54
N SER A 109 2.89 1.01 2.99
CA SER A 109 2.43 1.86 4.09
C SER A 109 1.11 2.54 3.74
N ALA A 110 1.00 3.09 2.52
CA ALA A 110 -0.22 3.69 2.01
C ALA A 110 -1.35 2.66 1.82
N VAL A 111 -1.07 1.46 1.32
CA VAL A 111 -2.05 0.37 1.22
C VAL A 111 -2.58 -0.01 2.59
N THR A 112 -1.70 -0.16 3.59
CA THR A 112 -2.08 -0.46 4.98
C THR A 112 -3.02 0.61 5.53
N TRP A 113 -2.75 1.88 5.20
CA TRP A 113 -3.62 2.99 5.59
C TRP A 113 -4.99 2.93 4.91
N ILE A 114 -5.07 2.62 3.60
CA ILE A 114 -6.34 2.40 2.90
C ILE A 114 -7.12 1.26 3.55
N VAL A 115 -6.47 0.11 3.80
CA VAL A 115 -7.11 -1.05 4.43
C VAL A 115 -7.66 -0.67 5.81
N MET A 116 -6.89 0.06 6.62
CA MET A 116 -7.35 0.56 7.92
C MET A 116 -8.58 1.48 7.77
N LEU A 117 -8.58 2.41 6.81
CA LEU A 117 -9.72 3.29 6.53
C LEU A 117 -10.97 2.50 6.12
N VAL A 118 -10.81 1.49 5.26
CA VAL A 118 -11.90 0.61 4.82
C VAL A 118 -12.46 -0.20 6.00
N VAL A 119 -11.60 -0.82 6.79
CA VAL A 119 -11.99 -1.58 8.00
C VAL A 119 -12.76 -0.67 8.96
N ASN A 120 -12.24 0.53 9.25
CA ASN A 120 -12.90 1.49 10.13
C ASN A 120 -14.27 1.90 9.57
N ALA A 121 -14.39 2.15 8.27
CA ALA A 121 -15.67 2.50 7.63
C ALA A 121 -16.68 1.35 7.70
N VAL A 122 -16.25 0.10 7.47
CA VAL A 122 -17.09 -1.10 7.59
C VAL A 122 -17.58 -1.29 9.02
N LEU A 123 -16.68 -1.16 10.02
CA LEU A 123 -17.03 -1.28 11.43
C LEU A 123 -18.00 -0.17 11.86
N ALA A 124 -17.77 1.07 11.44
CA ALA A 124 -18.65 2.20 11.72
C ALA A 124 -20.05 1.97 11.12
N GLN A 125 -20.12 1.56 9.85
CA GLN A 125 -21.39 1.25 9.19
C GLN A 125 -22.14 0.11 9.89
N ARG A 126 -21.44 -0.96 10.29
CA ARG A 126 -22.03 -2.09 11.02
C ARG A 126 -22.60 -1.65 12.37
N LEU A 127 -21.88 -0.80 13.09
CA LEU A 127 -22.31 -0.27 14.37
C LEU A 127 -23.56 0.62 14.23
N LEU A 128 -23.60 1.46 13.20
CA LEU A 128 -24.73 2.34 12.91
C LEU A 128 -25.96 1.56 12.42
N SER A 129 -25.76 0.55 11.55
CA SER A 129 -26.86 -0.29 11.06
C SER A 129 -27.50 -1.10 12.18
N ASN A 130 -26.70 -1.65 13.10
CA ASN A 130 -27.20 -2.41 14.24
C ASN A 130 -28.02 -1.56 15.22
N ARG A 131 -27.79 -0.23 15.25
CA ARG A 131 -28.52 0.72 16.10
C ARG A 131 -29.68 1.43 15.39
N GLY A 132 -29.96 1.09 14.12
CA GLY A 132 -30.96 1.80 13.32
C GLY A 132 -30.60 3.27 13.04
N MET A 133 -29.33 3.67 13.27
CA MET A 133 -28.85 5.04 13.09
C MET A 133 -28.23 5.26 11.70
N SER A 134 -28.28 4.26 10.84
CA SER A 134 -27.65 4.34 9.52
C SER A 134 -28.45 5.23 8.58
N ARG A 135 -27.77 6.25 8.03
CA ARG A 135 -28.36 7.17 7.03
C ARG A 135 -28.42 6.57 5.64
N ARG A 136 -27.63 5.52 5.37
CA ARG A 136 -27.49 4.86 4.07
C ARG A 136 -27.60 3.34 4.25
N PRO A 137 -28.24 2.61 3.33
CA PRO A 137 -28.18 1.15 3.30
C PRO A 137 -26.75 0.61 3.30
N THR A 138 -26.50 -0.46 4.04
CA THR A 138 -25.18 -1.09 4.09
C THR A 138 -24.76 -1.54 2.69
N PRO A 139 -23.58 -1.12 2.18
CA PRO A 139 -23.15 -1.46 0.83
C PRO A 139 -22.97 -2.97 0.63
N ARG A 140 -23.35 -3.45 -0.56
CA ARG A 140 -23.09 -4.83 -0.99
C ARG A 140 -21.68 -4.98 -1.52
N TRP A 141 -20.73 -5.34 -0.65
CA TRP A 141 -19.32 -5.54 -0.99
C TRP A 141 -19.08 -6.62 -2.05
N SER A 142 -20.01 -7.55 -2.24
CA SER A 142 -19.98 -8.54 -3.31
C SER A 142 -20.21 -7.99 -4.71
N GLU A 143 -20.80 -6.80 -4.81
CA GLU A 143 -21.12 -6.12 -6.06
C GLU A 143 -20.16 -4.94 -6.29
N LEU A 144 -18.98 -4.99 -5.67
CA LEU A 144 -17.99 -3.93 -5.74
C LEU A 144 -17.53 -3.75 -7.20
N ARG A 145 -17.85 -2.57 -7.75
CA ARG A 145 -17.39 -2.13 -9.07
C ARG A 145 -16.79 -0.74 -8.95
N ILE A 146 -15.58 -0.59 -9.47
CA ILE A 146 -14.89 0.70 -9.57
C ILE A 146 -15.30 1.42 -10.86
N PRO A 147 -15.11 2.76 -10.95
CA PRO A 147 -15.43 3.51 -12.16
C PRO A 147 -14.46 3.20 -13.31
N ASP A 148 -14.98 3.04 -14.53
CA ASP A 148 -14.18 2.69 -15.72
C ASP A 148 -13.08 3.72 -16.04
N TRP A 149 -13.27 4.99 -15.68
CA TRP A 149 -12.24 6.02 -15.88
C TRP A 149 -10.98 5.78 -15.04
N PHE A 150 -11.07 4.98 -13.99
CA PHE A 150 -9.93 4.69 -13.12
C PHE A 150 -8.86 3.84 -13.84
N ASP A 151 -9.25 3.10 -14.89
CA ASP A 151 -8.32 2.35 -15.73
C ASP A 151 -7.30 3.28 -16.40
N TYR A 152 -7.73 4.46 -16.85
CA TYR A 152 -6.81 5.46 -17.42
C TYR A 152 -5.83 5.98 -16.38
N VAL A 153 -6.26 6.12 -15.11
CA VAL A 153 -5.37 6.55 -14.03
C VAL A 153 -4.33 5.48 -13.74
N LEU A 154 -4.74 4.21 -13.65
CA LEU A 154 -3.81 3.09 -13.46
C LEU A 154 -2.78 3.04 -14.59
N VAL A 155 -3.23 3.10 -15.84
CA VAL A 155 -2.33 3.07 -17.02
C VAL A 155 -1.37 4.26 -17.00
N SER A 156 -1.86 5.47 -16.69
CA SER A 156 -1.00 6.66 -16.61
C SER A 156 0.07 6.54 -15.52
N GLY A 157 -0.28 6.00 -14.35
CA GLY A 157 0.67 5.75 -13.28
C GLY A 157 1.70 4.67 -13.66
N ALA A 158 1.28 3.64 -14.40
CA ALA A 158 2.19 2.58 -14.86
C ALA A 158 3.21 3.14 -15.87
N VAL A 159 2.75 3.96 -16.82
CA VAL A 159 3.62 4.68 -17.76
C VAL A 159 4.60 5.57 -16.99
N ALA A 160 4.14 6.32 -15.99
CA ALA A 160 5.01 7.15 -15.16
C ALA A 160 6.05 6.30 -14.40
N ALA A 161 5.65 5.18 -13.79
CA ALA A 161 6.53 4.29 -13.04
C ALA A 161 7.64 3.65 -13.90
N LEU A 162 7.36 3.40 -15.18
CA LEU A 162 8.30 2.83 -16.13
C LEU A 162 9.18 3.87 -16.83
N SER A 163 8.66 5.09 -17.03
CA SER A 163 9.32 6.12 -17.83
C SER A 163 10.17 7.09 -16.99
N LEU A 164 9.80 7.30 -15.72
CA LEU A 164 10.50 8.23 -14.83
C LEU A 164 11.66 7.53 -14.12
N GLY A 165 12.80 8.21 -14.02
CA GLY A 165 13.97 7.79 -13.24
C GLY A 165 14.08 8.55 -11.92
N GLY A 166 15.03 8.12 -11.08
CA GLY A 166 15.32 8.73 -9.78
C GLY A 166 14.09 8.78 -8.85
N ASP A 167 14.01 9.84 -8.04
CA ASP A 167 12.95 10.02 -7.04
C ASP A 167 11.53 10.06 -7.65
N TYR A 168 11.38 10.64 -8.86
CA TYR A 168 10.10 10.63 -9.57
C TYR A 168 9.67 9.21 -9.96
N GLY A 169 10.63 8.39 -10.42
CA GLY A 169 10.39 6.97 -10.68
C GLY A 169 10.06 6.19 -9.43
N PHE A 170 10.78 6.42 -8.34
CA PHE A 170 10.53 5.79 -7.03
C PHE A 170 9.12 6.09 -6.51
N VAL A 171 8.70 7.36 -6.54
CA VAL A 171 7.36 7.78 -6.12
C VAL A 171 6.28 7.22 -7.05
N ALA A 172 6.50 7.21 -8.37
CA ALA A 172 5.54 6.67 -9.33
C ALA A 172 5.33 5.15 -9.16
N ARG A 173 6.40 4.39 -8.89
CA ARG A 173 6.32 2.94 -8.57
C ARG A 173 5.50 2.69 -7.32
N ASN A 174 5.74 3.45 -6.25
CA ASN A 174 4.98 3.34 -5.01
C ASN A 174 3.52 3.78 -5.18
N ALA A 175 3.25 4.81 -5.99
CA ALA A 175 1.90 5.22 -6.33
C ALA A 175 1.13 4.11 -7.08
N ILE A 176 1.78 3.35 -7.95
CA ILE A 176 1.15 2.23 -8.65
C ILE A 176 0.70 1.11 -7.70
N ILE A 177 1.50 0.79 -6.68
CA ILE A 177 1.11 -0.15 -5.62
C ILE A 177 -0.21 0.31 -4.97
N VAL A 178 -0.34 1.61 -4.71
CA VAL A 178 -1.56 2.20 -4.14
C VAL A 178 -2.73 2.11 -5.13
N LEU A 179 -2.52 2.47 -6.40
CA LEU A 179 -3.56 2.46 -7.44
C LEU A 179 -4.08 1.05 -7.76
N LEU A 180 -3.30 0.00 -7.52
CA LEU A 180 -3.74 -1.40 -7.67
C LEU A 180 -4.71 -1.85 -6.56
N THR A 181 -4.79 -1.11 -5.45
CA THR A 181 -5.59 -1.52 -4.28
C THR A 181 -7.07 -1.74 -4.60
N PRO A 182 -7.80 -0.83 -5.29
CA PRO A 182 -9.19 -1.06 -5.63
C PRO A 182 -9.42 -2.31 -6.49
N TYR A 183 -8.50 -2.60 -7.42
CA TYR A 183 -8.57 -3.80 -8.25
C TYR A 183 -8.39 -5.07 -7.42
N PHE A 184 -7.52 -5.04 -6.41
CA PHE A 184 -7.39 -6.15 -5.45
C PHE A 184 -8.72 -6.40 -4.72
N PHE A 185 -9.39 -5.36 -4.22
CA PHE A 185 -10.70 -5.51 -3.57
C PHE A 185 -11.78 -6.04 -4.53
N VAL A 186 -11.78 -5.59 -5.80
CA VAL A 186 -12.68 -6.14 -6.84
C VAL A 186 -12.40 -7.62 -7.08
N GLY A 187 -11.13 -8.03 -7.17
CA GLY A 187 -10.73 -9.43 -7.28
C GLY A 187 -11.25 -10.27 -6.12
N LEU A 188 -11.14 -9.77 -4.88
CA LEU A 188 -11.72 -10.42 -3.70
C LEU A 188 -13.25 -10.54 -3.80
N ALA A 189 -13.95 -9.51 -4.28
CA ALA A 189 -15.40 -9.54 -4.44
C ALA A 189 -15.85 -10.62 -5.46
N VAL A 190 -15.13 -10.74 -6.59
CA VAL A 190 -15.34 -11.76 -7.61
C VAL A 190 -15.16 -13.17 -7.03
N VAL A 191 -14.08 -13.39 -6.29
CA VAL A 191 -13.80 -14.70 -5.65
C VAL A 191 -14.90 -15.07 -4.65
N HIS A 192 -15.36 -14.13 -3.82
CA HIS A 192 -16.50 -14.38 -2.92
C HIS A 192 -17.80 -14.68 -3.68
N GLN A 193 -18.05 -14.01 -4.81
CA GLN A 193 -19.21 -14.29 -5.63
C GLN A 193 -19.15 -15.68 -6.26
N MET A 194 -17.97 -16.09 -6.73
CA MET A 194 -17.75 -17.43 -7.27
C MET A 194 -17.89 -18.50 -6.19
N ALA A 195 -17.33 -18.27 -5.00
CA ALA A 195 -17.44 -19.18 -3.87
C ALA A 195 -18.90 -19.49 -3.51
N ARG A 196 -19.78 -18.48 -3.51
CA ARG A 196 -21.22 -18.65 -3.23
C ARG A 196 -21.96 -19.53 -4.25
N ARG A 197 -21.38 -19.78 -5.42
CA ARG A 197 -21.96 -20.68 -6.43
C ARG A 197 -21.52 -22.15 -6.24
N THR A 198 -20.62 -22.42 -5.30
CA THR A 198 -20.16 -23.78 -4.99
C THR A 198 -20.94 -24.40 -3.83
N SER A 199 -20.90 -25.73 -3.73
CA SER A 199 -21.50 -26.46 -2.60
C SER A 199 -20.76 -26.23 -1.27
N MET A 200 -19.47 -25.84 -1.32
CA MET A 200 -18.62 -25.64 -0.14
C MET A 200 -17.90 -24.28 -0.20
N PRO A 201 -18.64 -23.15 -0.08
CA PRO A 201 -18.08 -21.80 -0.22
C PRO A 201 -16.93 -21.52 0.77
N ALA A 202 -17.04 -22.01 2.00
CA ALA A 202 -16.02 -21.84 3.02
C ALA A 202 -14.70 -22.54 2.64
N MET A 203 -14.78 -23.76 2.10
CA MET A 203 -13.59 -24.50 1.67
C MET A 203 -12.86 -23.78 0.53
N MET A 204 -13.61 -23.31 -0.48
CA MET A 204 -13.03 -22.55 -1.60
C MET A 204 -12.34 -21.27 -1.11
N LEU A 205 -12.96 -20.51 -0.20
CA LEU A 205 -12.37 -19.30 0.36
C LEU A 205 -11.11 -19.62 1.19
N THR A 206 -11.14 -20.65 2.02
CA THR A 206 -9.96 -21.08 2.78
C THR A 206 -8.80 -21.43 1.86
N VAL A 207 -9.05 -22.23 0.82
CA VAL A 207 -8.01 -22.58 -0.17
C VAL A 207 -7.50 -21.34 -0.90
N PHE A 208 -8.38 -20.43 -1.31
CA PHE A 208 -7.98 -19.18 -1.97
C PHE A 208 -7.07 -18.32 -1.09
N TYR A 209 -7.43 -18.10 0.18
CA TYR A 209 -6.60 -17.30 1.09
C TYR A 209 -5.29 -17.99 1.47
N MET A 210 -5.29 -19.33 1.62
CA MET A 210 -4.06 -20.09 1.82
C MET A 210 -3.14 -19.99 0.60
N MET A 211 -3.69 -20.10 -0.60
CA MET A 211 -2.96 -19.95 -1.84
C MET A 211 -2.38 -18.52 -1.97
N LEU A 212 -3.16 -17.50 -1.65
CA LEU A 212 -2.71 -16.10 -1.63
C LEU A 212 -1.53 -15.91 -0.66
N LEU A 213 -1.62 -16.49 0.54
CA LEU A 213 -0.55 -16.45 1.54
C LEU A 213 0.71 -17.15 1.03
N VAL A 214 0.58 -18.36 0.47
CA VAL A 214 1.71 -19.14 -0.05
C VAL A 214 2.39 -18.40 -1.21
N PHE A 215 1.63 -17.85 -2.15
CA PHE A 215 2.21 -17.07 -3.25
C PHE A 215 2.96 -15.83 -2.75
N PHE A 216 2.45 -15.15 -1.73
CA PHE A 216 3.16 -14.02 -1.13
C PHE A 216 4.50 -14.44 -0.51
N VAL A 217 4.53 -15.55 0.22
CA VAL A 217 5.75 -16.10 0.82
C VAL A 217 6.73 -16.58 -0.27
N VAL A 218 6.25 -17.29 -1.28
CA VAL A 218 7.08 -17.77 -2.39
C VAL A 218 7.67 -16.60 -3.18
N ALA A 219 6.88 -15.56 -3.47
CA ALA A 219 7.37 -14.36 -4.12
C ALA A 219 8.47 -13.68 -3.29
N ALA A 220 8.28 -13.54 -1.98
CA ALA A 220 9.32 -13.01 -1.08
C ALA A 220 10.59 -13.88 -1.10
N VAL A 221 10.47 -15.20 -1.04
CA VAL A 221 11.62 -16.12 -1.10
C VAL A 221 12.33 -16.05 -2.45
N LEU A 222 11.60 -15.94 -3.57
CA LEU A 222 12.20 -15.83 -4.90
C LEU A 222 12.95 -14.51 -5.08
N VAL A 223 12.41 -13.40 -4.56
CA VAL A 223 13.09 -12.11 -4.54
C VAL A 223 14.39 -12.21 -3.74
N ALA A 224 14.34 -12.80 -2.54
CA ALA A 224 15.53 -13.04 -1.72
C ALA A 224 16.54 -13.97 -2.39
N ALA A 225 16.08 -15.02 -3.06
CA ALA A 225 16.96 -15.95 -3.77
C ALA A 225 17.62 -15.28 -5.00
N LEU A 226 16.90 -14.40 -5.71
CA LEU A 226 17.45 -13.63 -6.82
C LEU A 226 18.52 -12.66 -6.33
N ASP A 227 18.28 -11.97 -5.20
CA ASP A 227 19.25 -11.08 -4.58
C ASP A 227 20.52 -11.82 -4.15
N ILE A 228 20.36 -12.98 -3.50
CA ILE A 228 21.49 -13.86 -3.16
C ILE A 228 22.23 -14.29 -4.43
N ALA A 229 21.55 -14.68 -5.50
CA ALA A 229 22.21 -15.05 -6.75
C ALA A 229 23.01 -13.88 -7.35
N GLU A 230 22.50 -12.65 -7.27
CA GLU A 230 23.20 -11.44 -7.69
C GLU A 230 24.47 -11.19 -6.85
N GLN A 231 24.41 -11.39 -5.54
CA GLN A 231 25.57 -11.28 -4.65
C GLN A 231 26.70 -12.27 -5.01
N TRP A 232 26.34 -13.50 -5.43
CA TRP A 232 27.32 -14.52 -5.81
C TRP A 232 27.91 -14.28 -7.21
N VAL A 233 27.13 -13.70 -8.13
CA VAL A 233 27.57 -13.33 -9.49
C VAL A 233 28.35 -12.00 -9.50
N GLY A 234 28.35 -11.26 -8.38
CA GLY A 234 29.15 -10.06 -8.07
C GLY A 234 30.68 -10.22 -8.04
N VAL A 235 31.26 -10.95 -8.99
CA VAL A 235 32.70 -11.08 -9.27
C VAL A 235 33.37 -9.73 -9.66
N ARG A 236 32.59 -8.64 -9.77
CA ARG A 236 33.06 -7.28 -10.15
C ARG A 236 34.12 -6.66 -9.23
N ARG A 237 34.36 -7.17 -8.01
CA ARG A 237 35.47 -6.67 -7.16
C ARG A 237 36.81 -7.40 -7.33
N ARG A 238 36.91 -8.40 -8.22
CA ARG A 238 38.16 -9.18 -8.42
C ARG A 238 38.79 -9.06 -9.81
N MET A 239 38.31 -8.17 -10.67
CA MET A 239 38.83 -7.99 -12.04
C MET A 239 39.38 -6.58 -12.35
N LEU A 240 39.89 -5.85 -11.35
CA LEU A 240 40.85 -4.77 -11.60
C LEU A 240 42.25 -5.21 -11.14
N PRO A 241 43.11 -5.70 -12.05
CA PRO A 241 44.54 -5.74 -11.82
C PRO A 241 45.10 -4.32 -12.08
N GLY A 242 45.61 -3.66 -11.05
CA GLY A 242 46.08 -2.28 -11.22
C GLY A 242 46.76 -1.63 -10.04
N SER A 243 47.84 -2.20 -9.52
CA SER A 243 49.05 -1.39 -9.33
C SER A 243 50.28 -2.28 -9.42
N ARG A 244 51.05 -2.06 -10.48
CA ARG A 244 52.45 -2.45 -10.55
C ARG A 244 53.18 -1.61 -9.51
N SER A 245 53.73 -2.23 -8.47
CA SER A 245 54.80 -1.64 -7.69
C SER A 245 56.05 -1.59 -8.58
N GLY A 246 56.23 -0.45 -9.24
CA GLY A 246 57.50 -0.10 -9.87
C GLY A 246 58.53 0.23 -8.80
N THR A 247 59.64 -0.49 -8.85
CA THR A 247 60.91 -0.16 -8.19
C THR A 247 61.43 1.20 -8.67
N ASN A 248 61.73 2.09 -7.72
CA ASN A 248 62.99 2.83 -7.58
C ASN A 248 62.98 3.66 -6.31
#